data_AF-A0A2J8A2F1-F1
#
_entry.id   AF-A0A2J8A2F1-F1
#
_cell.length_a   1.000
_cell.length_b   1.000
_cell.length_c   1.000
_cell.angle_alpha   90.00
_cell.angle_beta   90.00
_cell.angle_gamma   90.00
#
_symmetry.space_group_name_H-M   'P 1'
#
loop_
_entity.id
_entity.type
_entity.pdbx_description
1 polymer ?
#
loop_
_entity_poly.entity_id
_entity_poly.type
_entity_poly.pdbx_seq_one_letter_code
_entity_poly.pdbx_strand_id
1 'polypeptide(L)'
;MKPPGQRRCRATALVLTLALWLGLAGARGGGPSSHATPGSPAAAQPRPPSGRHSDNWAVLVSTSRYWLNYRHIVNTISIYHVVRRLGIPDSNILLMVPDDLACNPRNPFPAQLFNNESHTLDVYGQDVEVDYRGYEVTASNFLQLLTGRHATGVPRSKRLLSGPSSNVLVYLSGHGGDEFIKFNDVEELLAQDLADGLAQMAEKRRYRELLIIVETCQAATLLQRISAPNVTSVACSQKGQQSLSHKSDGELGLSLIDRFTYQTLAFFERMDISSTATLDDLFRTYSYDLMESHFSYRMADTARTPRDVRLTDFFGSVADVRTDSDRGPQDAMYHGDPQLGRYTAGYLQQDPAEQLDEDLLQARPADQAGLGPQLVRPAPPAVAPNWHLRASLSSGVVALGALLVACVWLGGAA
;
A
#
# COMPACT_ATOMS: atom_id res chain seq x y z
N MET A 1 -23.48 -48.76 -7.55
CA MET A 1 -22.38 -49.44 -6.84
C MET A 1 -21.57 -50.29 -7.83
N LYS A 2 -20.31 -49.91 -8.07
CA LYS A 2 -19.22 -50.64 -8.76
C LYS A 2 -17.89 -50.07 -8.21
N PRO A 3 -16.81 -50.86 -8.09
CA PRO A 3 -15.74 -50.67 -7.09
C PRO A 3 -14.59 -49.74 -7.54
N PRO A 4 -13.67 -49.32 -6.63
CA PRO A 4 -12.61 -48.37 -6.93
C PRO A 4 -11.38 -49.04 -7.56
N GLY A 5 -10.86 -48.43 -8.62
CA GLY A 5 -9.62 -48.84 -9.30
C GLY A 5 -8.39 -48.11 -8.75
N GLN A 6 -7.45 -48.89 -8.22
CA GLN A 6 -6.13 -48.46 -7.73
C GLN A 6 -5.32 -47.74 -8.83
N ARG A 7 -4.80 -46.54 -8.52
CA ARG A 7 -3.78 -45.87 -9.33
C ARG A 7 -2.39 -46.38 -8.92
N ARG A 8 -1.66 -46.97 -9.86
CA ARG A 8 -0.25 -47.35 -9.70
C ARG A 8 0.65 -46.14 -9.99
N CYS A 9 1.52 -45.80 -9.05
CA CYS A 9 2.66 -44.90 -9.26
C CYS A 9 3.65 -45.53 -10.24
N ARG A 10 4.03 -44.79 -11.29
CA ARG A 10 5.23 -45.07 -12.09
C ARG A 10 6.22 -43.94 -11.84
N ALA A 11 7.33 -44.28 -11.20
CA ALA A 11 8.52 -43.44 -11.14
C ALA A 11 9.18 -43.44 -12.53
N THR A 12 9.48 -42.26 -13.07
CA THR A 12 10.28 -42.11 -14.28
C THR A 12 11.53 -41.34 -13.89
N ALA A 13 12.68 -42.01 -13.94
CA ALA A 13 13.99 -41.43 -13.72
C ALA A 13 14.35 -40.58 -14.95
N LEU A 14 14.69 -39.30 -14.72
CA LEU A 14 15.21 -38.40 -15.74
C LEU A 14 16.75 -38.42 -15.66
N VAL A 15 17.38 -38.90 -16.73
CA VAL A 15 18.84 -38.89 -16.91
C VAL A 15 19.24 -37.51 -17.44
N LEU A 16 20.03 -36.76 -16.68
CA LEU A 16 20.66 -35.49 -17.10
C LEU A 16 22.00 -35.79 -17.77
N THR A 17 22.12 -35.49 -19.05
CA THR A 17 23.39 -35.43 -19.78
C THR A 17 23.90 -33.98 -19.80
N LEU A 18 25.07 -33.78 -19.19
CA LEU A 18 25.81 -32.53 -19.18
C LEU A 18 26.71 -32.48 -20.42
N ALA A 19 26.52 -31.50 -21.31
CA ALA A 19 27.41 -31.26 -22.44
C ALA A 19 28.24 -30.00 -22.19
N LEU A 20 29.54 -30.21 -22.02
CA LEU A 20 30.61 -29.22 -21.90
C LEU A 20 30.95 -28.68 -23.31
N TRP A 21 31.04 -27.36 -23.49
CA TRP A 21 31.67 -26.75 -24.67
C TRP A 21 32.84 -25.88 -24.24
N LEU A 22 34.01 -26.13 -24.84
CA LEU A 22 35.30 -25.52 -24.54
C LEU A 22 36.02 -25.21 -25.86
N GLY A 23 36.52 -23.98 -26.00
CA GLY A 23 37.46 -23.53 -27.05
C GLY A 23 36.81 -23.07 -28.37
N LEU A 24 37.33 -22.10 -29.13
CA LEU A 24 38.68 -21.53 -29.20
C LEU A 24 38.66 -20.09 -29.74
N ALA A 25 39.76 -19.39 -29.47
CA ALA A 25 40.12 -18.04 -29.90
C ALA A 25 40.29 -17.89 -31.42
N GLY A 26 40.03 -16.67 -31.91
CA GLY A 26 40.45 -16.18 -33.22
C GLY A 26 40.78 -14.69 -33.15
N ALA A 27 42.06 -14.37 -33.29
CA ALA A 27 42.59 -13.01 -33.35
C ALA A 27 42.77 -12.55 -34.81
N ARG A 28 42.42 -11.29 -35.11
CA ARG A 28 43.23 -10.29 -35.87
C ARG A 28 42.33 -9.22 -36.50
N GLY A 29 42.78 -7.96 -36.40
CA GLY A 29 42.31 -6.87 -37.24
C GLY A 29 42.42 -5.50 -36.58
N GLY A 30 43.64 -4.96 -36.48
CA GLY A 30 43.86 -3.57 -36.07
C GLY A 30 43.61 -2.59 -37.23
N GLY A 31 42.99 -1.45 -36.90
CA GLY A 31 42.77 -0.28 -37.75
C GLY A 31 42.47 0.94 -36.87
N PRO A 32 42.81 2.17 -37.30
CA PRO A 32 43.39 3.18 -36.41
C PRO A 32 42.37 4.02 -35.64
N SER A 33 42.87 4.46 -34.49
CA SER A 33 42.38 5.48 -33.56
C SER A 33 41.72 6.70 -34.21
N SER A 34 40.46 6.96 -33.82
CA SER A 34 39.82 8.28 -33.88
C SER A 34 39.43 8.72 -32.47
N HIS A 35 39.91 9.90 -32.10
CA HIS A 35 39.69 10.59 -30.83
C HIS A 35 38.22 10.55 -30.35
N ALA A 36 38.03 10.10 -29.11
CA ALA A 36 36.77 10.25 -28.38
C ALA A 36 36.65 11.68 -27.84
N THR A 37 35.68 12.43 -28.36
CA THR A 37 35.15 13.64 -27.74
C THR A 37 34.25 13.28 -26.56
N PRO A 38 34.37 13.94 -25.40
CA PRO A 38 33.44 13.77 -24.29
C PRO A 38 32.22 14.68 -24.48
N GLY A 39 31.02 14.13 -24.27
CA GLY A 39 29.79 14.91 -24.11
C GLY A 39 28.71 14.64 -25.15
N SER A 40 28.08 13.47 -25.08
CA SER A 40 26.67 13.36 -25.46
C SER A 40 25.84 13.48 -24.18
N PRO A 41 24.86 14.41 -24.10
CA PRO A 41 23.95 14.44 -22.98
C PRO A 41 23.14 13.14 -22.97
N ALA A 42 22.91 12.61 -21.77
CA ALA A 42 22.02 11.48 -21.52
C ALA A 42 20.73 11.66 -22.32
N ALA A 43 20.31 10.60 -23.02
CA ALA A 43 19.04 10.59 -23.73
C ALA A 43 17.94 11.03 -22.77
N ALA A 44 17.36 12.20 -23.02
CA ALA A 44 16.21 12.69 -22.28
C ALA A 44 15.13 11.61 -22.32
N GLN A 45 14.70 11.15 -21.15
CA GLN A 45 13.58 10.21 -21.08
C GLN A 45 12.37 10.86 -21.76
N PRO A 46 11.58 10.09 -22.53
CA PRO A 46 10.45 10.64 -23.26
C PRO A 46 9.43 11.18 -22.25
N ARG A 47 9.18 12.50 -22.31
CA ARG A 47 8.04 13.16 -21.65
C ARG A 47 6.77 12.35 -21.91
N PRO A 48 5.83 12.28 -20.93
CA PRO A 48 4.54 11.66 -21.19
C PRO A 48 3.90 12.36 -22.41
N PRO A 49 3.40 11.60 -23.40
CA PRO A 49 2.82 12.19 -24.59
C PRO A 49 1.68 13.13 -24.18
N SER A 50 1.67 14.33 -24.76
CA SER A 50 0.57 15.28 -24.67
C SER A 50 -0.66 14.67 -25.37
N GLY A 51 -1.44 13.88 -24.65
CA GLY A 51 -2.65 13.22 -25.13
C GLY A 51 -3.47 12.73 -23.95
N ARG A 52 -4.80 12.68 -24.10
CA ARG A 52 -5.71 12.09 -23.11
C ARG A 52 -5.35 10.61 -22.92
N HIS A 53 -5.37 10.12 -21.68
CA HIS A 53 -5.10 8.71 -21.35
C HIS A 53 -6.20 7.83 -21.93
N SER A 54 -5.89 6.56 -22.19
CA SER A 54 -6.81 5.60 -22.82
C SER A 54 -7.73 4.90 -21.83
N ASP A 55 -7.25 4.69 -20.61
CA ASP A 55 -7.89 3.89 -19.58
C ASP A 55 -7.28 4.23 -18.21
N ASN A 56 -8.04 3.92 -17.17
CA ASN A 56 -7.62 4.05 -15.79
C ASN A 56 -7.61 2.68 -15.12
N TRP A 57 -6.60 2.44 -14.28
CA TRP A 57 -6.44 1.24 -13.47
C TRP A 57 -6.33 1.64 -12.01
N ALA A 58 -6.87 0.82 -11.11
CA ALA A 58 -6.73 1.00 -9.67
C ALA A 58 -6.12 -0.25 -9.03
N VAL A 59 -5.16 -0.06 -8.12
CA VAL A 59 -4.59 -1.09 -7.26
C VAL A 59 -4.86 -0.66 -5.83
N LEU A 60 -5.78 -1.36 -5.16
CA LEU A 60 -6.31 -0.98 -3.85
C LEU A 60 -5.92 -2.07 -2.85
N VAL A 61 -5.15 -1.70 -1.82
CA VAL A 61 -4.52 -2.68 -0.93
C VAL A 61 -4.79 -2.30 0.52
N SER A 62 -5.50 -3.18 1.22
CA SER A 62 -5.42 -3.23 2.67
C SER A 62 -4.24 -4.11 3.06
N THR A 63 -3.31 -3.61 3.87
CA THR A 63 -2.10 -4.37 4.23
C THR A 63 -2.20 -5.02 5.61
N SER A 64 -3.27 -4.76 6.36
CA SER A 64 -3.42 -5.22 7.74
C SER A 64 -4.55 -6.23 7.92
N ARG A 65 -4.28 -7.27 8.70
CA ARG A 65 -5.22 -8.36 9.02
C ARG A 65 -5.67 -8.32 10.48
N TYR A 66 -6.59 -9.20 10.87
CA TYR A 66 -7.18 -9.32 12.21
C TYR A 66 -8.25 -8.28 12.54
N TRP A 67 -9.12 -8.66 13.47
CA TRP A 67 -10.31 -7.90 13.88
C TRP A 67 -10.01 -6.44 14.27
N LEU A 68 -8.93 -6.20 15.01
CA LEU A 68 -8.54 -4.85 15.46
C LEU A 68 -8.19 -3.88 14.31
N ASN A 69 -7.95 -4.41 13.11
CA ASN A 69 -7.57 -3.65 11.92
C ASN A 69 -8.73 -3.50 10.93
N TYR A 70 -9.95 -3.66 11.41
CA TYR A 70 -11.20 -3.53 10.65
C TYR A 70 -11.23 -2.33 9.70
N ARG A 71 -10.89 -1.16 10.21
CA ARG A 71 -10.83 0.10 9.45
C ARG A 71 -9.97 0.04 8.19
N HIS A 72 -8.83 -0.68 8.18
CA HIS A 72 -7.97 -0.71 7.00
C HIS A 72 -8.61 -1.45 5.82
N ILE A 73 -9.47 -2.44 6.10
CA ILE A 73 -10.22 -3.14 5.06
C ILE A 73 -11.39 -2.27 4.58
N VAL A 74 -12.10 -1.64 5.53
CA VAL A 74 -13.21 -0.73 5.22
C VAL A 74 -12.76 0.50 4.43
N ASN A 75 -11.62 1.10 4.76
CA ASN A 75 -10.98 2.17 3.99
C ASN A 75 -10.80 1.78 2.53
N THR A 76 -10.13 0.65 2.29
CA THR A 76 -9.80 0.17 0.94
C THR A 76 -11.06 -0.16 0.14
N ILE A 77 -12.06 -0.80 0.77
CA ILE A 77 -13.33 -1.11 0.11
C ILE A 77 -14.15 0.18 -0.16
N SER A 78 -14.09 1.17 0.72
CA SER A 78 -14.75 2.46 0.48
C SER A 78 -14.15 3.19 -0.72
N ILE A 79 -12.82 3.17 -0.88
CA ILE A 79 -12.16 3.70 -2.07
C ILE A 79 -12.51 2.89 -3.34
N TYR A 80 -12.66 1.56 -3.21
CA TYR A 80 -13.15 0.72 -4.31
C TYR A 80 -14.52 1.20 -4.81
N HIS A 81 -15.45 1.52 -3.91
CA HIS A 81 -16.75 2.08 -4.29
C HIS A 81 -16.66 3.43 -4.97
N VAL A 82 -15.76 4.33 -4.54
CA VAL A 82 -15.54 5.60 -5.25
C VAL A 82 -15.11 5.35 -6.70
N VAL A 83 -14.13 4.49 -6.90
CA VAL A 83 -13.56 4.17 -8.21
C VAL A 83 -14.61 3.49 -9.12
N ARG A 84 -15.39 2.57 -8.56
CA ARG A 84 -16.52 1.90 -9.23
C ARG A 84 -17.61 2.87 -9.64
N ARG A 85 -18.07 3.71 -8.70
CA ARG A 85 -19.12 4.71 -8.92
C ARG A 85 -18.74 5.69 -10.00
N LEU A 86 -17.47 6.11 -10.03
CA LEU A 86 -16.91 6.99 -11.07
C LEU A 86 -16.59 6.25 -12.39
N GLY A 87 -16.92 4.95 -12.48
CA GLY A 87 -17.07 4.22 -13.74
C GLY A 87 -15.84 3.41 -14.18
N ILE A 88 -14.84 3.20 -13.33
CA ILE A 88 -13.79 2.23 -13.63
C ILE A 88 -14.38 0.81 -13.48
N PRO A 89 -14.28 -0.05 -14.52
CA PRO A 89 -14.82 -1.41 -14.45
C PRO A 89 -13.98 -2.30 -13.54
N ASP A 90 -14.58 -3.35 -12.93
CA ASP A 90 -13.86 -4.30 -12.06
C ASP A 90 -12.64 -4.92 -12.73
N SER A 91 -12.70 -5.16 -14.04
CA SER A 91 -11.57 -5.69 -14.81
C SER A 91 -10.30 -4.81 -14.75
N ASN A 92 -10.45 -3.56 -14.29
CA ASN A 92 -9.40 -2.57 -14.15
C ASN A 92 -9.12 -2.21 -12.68
N ILE A 93 -9.78 -2.85 -11.72
CA ILE A 93 -9.58 -2.63 -10.29
C ILE A 93 -9.00 -3.90 -9.69
N LEU A 94 -7.82 -3.80 -9.08
CA LEU A 94 -7.12 -4.90 -8.45
C LEU A 94 -7.22 -4.70 -6.94
N LEU A 95 -8.09 -5.47 -6.29
CA LEU A 95 -8.37 -5.35 -4.86
C LEU A 95 -7.66 -6.45 -4.05
N MET A 96 -6.84 -6.02 -3.09
CA MET A 96 -6.10 -6.90 -2.19
C MET A 96 -6.61 -6.74 -0.75
N VAL A 97 -7.27 -7.77 -0.23
CA VAL A 97 -7.87 -7.79 1.12
C VAL A 97 -7.32 -8.97 1.94
N PRO A 98 -6.63 -8.70 3.06
CA PRO A 98 -5.83 -9.70 3.78
C PRO A 98 -6.64 -10.54 4.78
N ASP A 99 -7.90 -10.19 5.02
CA ASP A 99 -8.76 -10.92 5.96
C ASP A 99 -10.24 -10.78 5.56
N ASP A 100 -11.04 -11.79 5.83
CA ASP A 100 -12.49 -11.72 5.61
C ASP A 100 -13.19 -11.34 6.91
N LEU A 101 -13.27 -10.04 7.14
CA LEU A 101 -13.88 -9.50 8.36
C LEU A 101 -15.40 -9.59 8.36
N ALA A 102 -16.01 -9.67 7.17
CA ALA A 102 -17.45 -9.86 7.01
C ALA A 102 -17.88 -11.22 7.57
N CYS A 103 -17.04 -12.25 7.39
CA CYS A 103 -17.24 -13.60 7.94
C CYS A 103 -16.54 -13.84 9.29
N ASN A 104 -16.01 -12.81 9.96
CA ASN A 104 -15.31 -13.00 11.23
C ASN A 104 -16.30 -13.41 12.35
N PRO A 105 -16.00 -14.43 13.18
CA PRO A 105 -16.87 -14.81 14.30
C PRO A 105 -17.10 -13.72 15.35
N ARG A 106 -16.27 -12.67 15.37
CA ARG A 106 -16.46 -11.49 16.23
C ARG A 106 -17.40 -10.45 15.64
N ASN A 107 -17.74 -10.55 14.35
CA ASN A 107 -18.64 -9.61 13.69
C ASN A 107 -20.09 -9.95 14.06
N PRO A 108 -20.81 -9.09 14.79
CA PRO A 108 -22.21 -9.30 15.13
C PRO A 108 -23.14 -9.08 13.91
N PHE A 109 -22.62 -8.55 12.79
CA PHE A 109 -23.33 -8.33 11.54
C PHE A 109 -22.80 -9.26 10.44
N PRO A 110 -23.39 -10.46 10.29
CA PRO A 110 -22.86 -11.47 9.38
C PRO A 110 -22.83 -10.97 7.93
N ALA A 111 -21.69 -11.17 7.28
CA ALA A 111 -21.46 -10.80 5.87
C ALA A 111 -21.57 -9.30 5.55
N GLN A 112 -21.51 -8.43 6.56
CA GLN A 112 -21.61 -6.98 6.38
C GLN A 112 -20.39 -6.26 6.97
N LEU A 113 -20.03 -5.14 6.36
CA LEU A 113 -19.05 -4.19 6.88
C LEU A 113 -19.60 -2.77 6.77
N PHE A 114 -19.38 -1.96 7.80
CA PHE A 114 -19.79 -0.56 7.87
C PHE A 114 -18.60 0.39 8.04
N ASN A 115 -18.70 1.56 7.41
CA ASN A 115 -17.75 2.68 7.54
C ASN A 115 -18.27 3.81 8.44
N ASN A 116 -19.47 3.64 9.02
CA ASN A 116 -20.15 4.60 9.88
C ASN A 116 -20.99 3.85 10.95
N GLU A 117 -21.13 4.44 12.14
CA GLU A 117 -21.90 3.90 13.27
C GLU A 117 -23.41 3.77 12.98
N SER A 118 -23.92 4.41 11.93
CA SER A 118 -25.34 4.30 11.54
C SER A 118 -25.72 2.93 10.99
N HIS A 119 -24.74 2.13 10.56
CA HIS A 119 -24.91 0.84 9.86
C HIS A 119 -25.87 0.88 8.66
N THR A 120 -26.07 2.06 8.06
CA THR A 120 -27.02 2.24 6.95
C THR A 120 -26.49 1.72 5.63
N LEU A 121 -25.17 1.66 5.48
CA LEU A 121 -24.50 1.21 4.26
C LEU A 121 -23.54 0.06 4.56
N ASP A 122 -23.88 -1.12 4.07
CA ASP A 122 -22.94 -2.23 3.97
C ASP A 122 -21.96 -1.98 2.81
N VAL A 123 -20.72 -1.66 3.16
CA VAL A 123 -19.63 -1.45 2.20
C VAL A 123 -19.09 -2.77 1.65
N TYR A 124 -19.28 -3.92 2.30
CA TYR A 124 -18.86 -5.19 1.73
C TYR A 124 -19.78 -5.58 0.57
N GLY A 125 -21.10 -5.50 0.80
CA GLY A 125 -22.11 -5.69 -0.23
C GLY A 125 -22.00 -7.03 -0.97
N GLN A 126 -22.67 -7.14 -2.12
CA GLN A 126 -22.59 -8.33 -2.99
C GLN A 126 -21.62 -8.17 -4.17
N ASP A 127 -21.20 -6.93 -4.45
CA ASP A 127 -20.58 -6.55 -5.71
C ASP A 127 -19.07 -6.24 -5.61
N VAL A 128 -18.46 -6.48 -4.44
CA VAL A 128 -17.03 -6.27 -4.24
C VAL A 128 -16.21 -7.45 -4.77
N GLU A 129 -15.47 -7.22 -5.86
CA GLU A 129 -14.56 -8.22 -6.43
C GLU A 129 -13.18 -8.16 -5.77
N VAL A 130 -12.83 -9.17 -4.96
CA VAL A 130 -11.51 -9.28 -4.32
C VAL A 130 -10.59 -10.21 -5.12
N ASP A 131 -9.50 -9.66 -5.65
CA ASP A 131 -8.52 -10.39 -6.48
C ASP A 131 -7.50 -11.17 -5.66
N TYR A 132 -6.96 -10.56 -4.61
CA TYR A 132 -5.99 -11.20 -3.71
C TYR A 132 -6.59 -11.29 -2.32
N ARG A 133 -6.79 -12.53 -1.84
CA ARG A 133 -7.45 -12.80 -0.57
C ARG A 133 -6.48 -13.38 0.45
N GLY A 134 -6.60 -12.95 1.69
CA GLY A 134 -5.91 -13.60 2.80
C GLY A 134 -4.39 -13.63 2.62
N TYR A 135 -3.84 -14.85 2.64
CA TYR A 135 -2.41 -15.10 2.49
C TYR A 135 -1.82 -14.71 1.12
N GLU A 136 -2.65 -14.40 0.12
CA GLU A 136 -2.16 -13.86 -1.16
C GLU A 136 -1.75 -12.38 -1.06
N VAL A 137 -2.15 -11.67 0.00
CA VAL A 137 -1.81 -10.27 0.23
C VAL A 137 -0.43 -10.15 0.87
N THR A 138 0.62 -10.22 0.05
CA THR A 138 2.02 -10.13 0.50
C THR A 138 2.72 -8.96 -0.18
N ALA A 139 3.79 -8.45 0.44
CA ALA A 139 4.60 -7.39 -0.17
C ALA A 139 5.18 -7.85 -1.52
N SER A 140 5.57 -9.14 -1.60
CA SER A 140 6.06 -9.75 -2.84
C SER A 140 5.01 -9.78 -3.95
N ASN A 141 3.78 -10.19 -3.67
CA ASN A 141 2.71 -10.23 -4.68
C ASN A 141 2.33 -8.82 -5.14
N PHE A 142 2.31 -7.85 -4.24
CA PHE A 142 2.09 -6.45 -4.59
C PHE A 142 3.18 -5.92 -5.54
N LEU A 143 4.46 -6.14 -5.24
CA LEU A 143 5.57 -5.73 -6.12
C LEU A 143 5.56 -6.48 -7.47
N GLN A 144 5.21 -7.76 -7.47
CA GLN A 144 5.04 -8.55 -8.70
C GLN A 144 3.91 -8.01 -9.57
N LEU A 145 2.79 -7.61 -8.95
CA LEU A 145 1.65 -6.96 -9.61
C LEU A 145 2.07 -5.65 -10.29
N LEU A 146 2.71 -4.75 -9.55
CA LEU A 146 3.21 -3.48 -10.09
C LEU A 146 4.15 -3.71 -11.28
N THR A 147 5.18 -4.55 -11.08
CA THR A 147 6.23 -4.78 -12.07
C THR A 147 5.81 -5.69 -13.24
N GLY A 148 4.62 -6.29 -13.18
CA GLY A 148 4.12 -7.25 -14.18
C GLY A 148 4.93 -8.54 -14.24
N ARG A 149 5.63 -8.91 -13.15
CA ARG A 149 6.43 -10.13 -13.06
C ARG A 149 5.61 -11.21 -12.39
N HIS A 150 4.86 -11.96 -13.20
CA HIS A 150 3.98 -13.01 -12.71
C HIS A 150 4.50 -14.40 -13.09
N ALA A 151 4.25 -15.39 -12.23
CA ALA A 151 4.40 -16.79 -12.60
C ALA A 151 3.44 -17.17 -13.75
N THR A 152 3.80 -18.17 -14.56
CA THR A 152 3.06 -18.58 -15.76
C THR A 152 1.57 -18.89 -15.50
N GLY A 153 1.23 -19.35 -14.29
CA GLY A 153 -0.13 -19.73 -13.90
C GLY A 153 -1.01 -18.62 -13.31
N VAL A 154 -0.51 -17.39 -13.09
CA VAL A 154 -1.33 -16.31 -12.52
C VAL A 154 -2.43 -15.92 -13.51
N PRO A 155 -3.72 -15.95 -13.14
CA PRO A 155 -4.81 -15.64 -14.07
C PRO A 155 -4.78 -14.17 -14.52
N ARG A 156 -5.38 -13.87 -15.68
CA ARG A 156 -5.39 -12.51 -16.25
C ARG A 156 -6.06 -11.48 -15.32
N SER A 157 -7.11 -11.87 -14.59
CA SER A 157 -7.81 -11.00 -13.64
C SER A 157 -6.90 -10.50 -12.51
N LYS A 158 -5.91 -11.30 -12.10
CA LYS A 158 -4.92 -10.92 -11.08
C LYS A 158 -3.67 -10.27 -11.67
N ARG A 159 -3.79 -9.50 -12.76
CA ARG A 159 -2.66 -8.84 -13.40
C ARG A 159 -3.03 -7.39 -13.70
N LEU A 160 -2.12 -6.49 -13.37
CA LEU A 160 -2.19 -5.11 -13.83
C LEU A 160 -1.78 -5.09 -15.30
N LEU A 161 -2.71 -4.78 -16.20
CA LEU A 161 -2.47 -4.77 -17.65
C LEU A 161 -2.37 -3.34 -18.23
N SER A 162 -2.02 -2.39 -17.37
CA SER A 162 -1.76 -1.00 -17.74
C SER A 162 -0.57 -0.88 -18.70
N GLY A 163 -0.60 0.15 -19.53
CA GLY A 163 0.40 0.44 -20.55
C GLY A 163 0.82 1.91 -20.59
N PRO A 164 1.52 2.34 -21.65
CA PRO A 164 2.10 3.68 -21.76
C PRO A 164 1.06 4.81 -21.86
N SER A 165 -0.21 4.49 -22.09
CA SER A 165 -1.32 5.43 -22.19
C SER A 165 -2.30 5.34 -21.01
N SER A 166 -2.04 4.48 -20.03
CA SER A 166 -2.92 4.24 -18.88
C SER A 166 -2.54 5.12 -17.70
N ASN A 167 -3.50 5.69 -16.98
CA ASN A 167 -3.20 6.21 -15.65
C ASN A 167 -3.46 5.14 -14.59
N VAL A 168 -2.65 5.13 -13.54
CA VAL A 168 -2.72 4.12 -12.47
C VAL A 168 -2.91 4.80 -11.11
N LEU A 169 -3.97 4.44 -10.40
CA LEU A 169 -4.18 4.76 -8.99
C LEU A 169 -3.65 3.61 -8.14
N VAL A 170 -2.84 3.92 -7.13
CA VAL A 170 -2.43 2.98 -6.08
C VAL A 170 -2.89 3.55 -4.75
N TYR A 171 -3.68 2.80 -4.00
CA TYR A 171 -4.11 3.17 -2.65
C TYR A 171 -3.67 2.09 -1.66
N LEU A 172 -2.93 2.48 -0.62
CA LEU A 172 -2.47 1.59 0.44
C LEU A 172 -3.05 2.05 1.78
N SER A 173 -3.64 1.14 2.54
CA SER A 173 -4.08 1.39 3.91
C SER A 173 -3.56 0.31 4.87
N GLY A 174 -2.91 0.74 5.95
CA GLY A 174 -2.41 -0.16 6.96
C GLY A 174 -1.51 0.48 8.01
N HIS A 175 -0.77 -0.38 8.72
CA HIS A 175 0.22 0.04 9.71
C HIS A 175 1.61 0.18 9.10
N GLY A 176 2.38 1.15 9.57
CA GLY A 176 3.73 1.42 9.08
C GLY A 176 4.52 2.29 10.04
N GLY A 177 5.67 2.74 9.58
CA GLY A 177 6.62 3.53 10.35
C GLY A 177 7.67 4.17 9.46
N ASP A 178 8.81 4.56 10.04
CA ASP A 178 9.90 5.22 9.32
C ASP A 178 10.44 4.32 8.21
N GLU A 179 10.12 4.68 6.96
CA GLU A 179 10.48 3.99 5.71
C GLU A 179 9.86 2.61 5.47
N PHE A 180 8.75 2.24 6.13
CA PHE A 180 8.08 0.95 5.85
C PHE A 180 6.56 0.94 6.06
N ILE A 181 5.89 0.00 5.41
CA ILE A 181 4.50 -0.39 5.70
C ILE A 181 4.43 -1.91 5.88
N LYS A 182 3.70 -2.38 6.89
CA LYS A 182 3.55 -3.79 7.22
C LYS A 182 2.49 -4.45 6.35
N PHE A 183 2.78 -5.67 5.91
CA PHE A 183 1.84 -6.59 5.29
C PHE A 183 1.57 -7.75 6.26
N ASN A 184 0.28 -8.01 6.54
CA ASN A 184 -0.20 -9.10 7.39
C ASN A 184 0.40 -9.15 8.80
N ASP A 185 0.96 -8.05 9.31
CA ASP A 185 1.71 -7.98 10.58
C ASP A 185 2.91 -8.94 10.65
N VAL A 186 3.44 -9.38 9.51
CA VAL A 186 4.56 -10.36 9.43
C VAL A 186 5.64 -9.93 8.44
N GLU A 187 5.26 -9.25 7.36
CA GLU A 187 6.16 -8.77 6.33
C GLU A 187 6.19 -7.25 6.33
N GLU A 188 7.27 -6.67 5.81
CA GLU A 188 7.41 -5.24 5.63
C GLU A 188 7.74 -4.95 4.17
N LEU A 189 7.06 -3.96 3.60
CA LEU A 189 7.43 -3.32 2.34
C LEU A 189 8.22 -2.06 2.68
N LEU A 190 9.49 -2.01 2.29
CA LEU A 190 10.35 -0.86 2.55
C LEU A 190 10.15 0.23 1.50
N ALA A 191 10.45 1.48 1.87
CA ALA A 191 10.41 2.64 0.97
C ALA A 191 11.27 2.44 -0.30
N GLN A 192 12.42 1.78 -0.15
CA GLN A 192 13.30 1.47 -1.28
C GLN A 192 12.67 0.44 -2.22
N ASP A 193 12.05 -0.62 -1.70
CA ASP A 193 11.42 -1.66 -2.52
C ASP A 193 10.25 -1.10 -3.33
N LEU A 194 9.44 -0.23 -2.71
CA LEU A 194 8.36 0.49 -3.38
C LEU A 194 8.90 1.39 -4.50
N ALA A 195 9.94 2.19 -4.20
CA ALA A 195 10.57 3.08 -5.18
C ALA A 195 11.15 2.29 -6.37
N ASP A 196 11.84 1.18 -6.11
CA ASP A 196 12.41 0.31 -7.15
C ASP A 196 11.31 -0.37 -7.98
N GLY A 197 10.18 -0.73 -7.36
CA GLY A 197 9.00 -1.24 -8.05
C GLY A 197 8.41 -0.23 -9.04
N LEU A 198 8.24 1.03 -8.62
CA LEU A 198 7.73 2.11 -9.46
C LEU A 198 8.73 2.52 -10.56
N ALA A 199 10.03 2.50 -10.27
CA ALA A 199 11.08 2.72 -11.27
C ALA A 199 11.04 1.65 -12.36
N GLN A 200 10.84 0.38 -11.98
CA GLN A 200 10.65 -0.71 -12.94
C GLN A 200 9.37 -0.58 -13.76
N MET A 201 8.29 -0.05 -13.18
CA MET A 201 7.07 0.25 -13.94
C MET A 201 7.32 1.32 -15.00
N ALA A 202 8.07 2.39 -14.65
CA ALA A 202 8.42 3.46 -15.57
C ALA A 202 9.29 2.94 -16.74
N GLU A 203 10.33 2.17 -16.44
CA GLU A 203 11.23 1.59 -17.46
C GLU A 203 10.46 0.69 -18.43
N LYS A 204 9.48 -0.07 -17.93
CA LYS A 204 8.60 -0.93 -18.73
C LYS A 204 7.43 -0.19 -19.37
N ARG A 205 7.33 1.13 -19.19
CA ARG A 205 6.23 1.99 -19.68
C ARG A 205 4.84 1.45 -19.32
N ARG A 206 4.66 1.07 -18.05
CA ARG A 206 3.41 0.48 -17.53
C ARG A 206 2.39 1.52 -17.07
N TYR A 207 2.69 2.80 -17.20
CA TYR A 207 1.76 3.90 -16.97
C TYR A 207 2.18 5.13 -17.76
N ARG A 208 1.23 6.04 -17.96
CA ARG A 208 1.43 7.42 -18.41
C ARG A 208 1.66 8.33 -17.21
N GLU A 209 0.72 8.30 -16.26
CA GLU A 209 0.80 9.00 -14.96
C GLU A 209 0.36 8.03 -13.85
N LEU A 210 0.95 8.16 -12.66
CA LEU A 210 0.61 7.33 -11.51
C LEU A 210 0.33 8.21 -10.30
N LEU A 211 -0.78 7.93 -9.61
CA LEU A 211 -1.14 8.54 -8.33
C LEU A 211 -1.05 7.47 -7.26
N ILE A 212 -0.20 7.67 -6.25
CA ILE A 212 -0.09 6.79 -5.09
C ILE A 212 -0.54 7.55 -3.83
N ILE A 213 -1.50 7.00 -3.12
CA ILE A 213 -2.06 7.53 -1.87
C ILE A 213 -1.83 6.51 -0.77
N VAL A 214 -1.22 6.93 0.34
CA VAL A 214 -0.88 6.03 1.45
C VAL A 214 -1.45 6.53 2.77
N GLU A 215 -2.28 5.68 3.37
CA GLU A 215 -2.84 5.80 4.72
C GLU A 215 -2.04 4.90 5.69
N THR A 216 -1.10 5.49 6.41
CA THR A 216 -0.31 4.82 7.45
C THR A 216 0.39 5.84 8.36
N CYS A 217 0.85 5.43 9.55
CA CYS A 217 1.81 6.21 10.33
C CYS A 217 3.08 6.46 9.52
N GLN A 218 3.61 7.70 9.59
CA GLN A 218 4.81 8.16 8.90
C GLN A 218 4.80 7.94 7.38
N ALA A 219 3.63 8.06 6.74
CA ALA A 219 3.43 7.79 5.31
C ALA A 219 4.42 8.54 4.39
N ALA A 220 4.81 9.76 4.76
CA ALA A 220 5.78 10.56 4.00
C ALA A 220 7.13 9.83 3.81
N THR A 221 7.60 9.14 4.85
CA THR A 221 8.89 8.42 4.84
C THR A 221 8.86 7.19 3.93
N LEU A 222 7.69 6.58 3.72
CA LEU A 222 7.51 5.48 2.77
C LEU A 222 7.67 5.97 1.31
N LEU A 223 7.21 7.19 1.03
CA LEU A 223 7.14 7.73 -0.34
C LEU A 223 8.38 8.55 -0.73
N GLN A 224 9.26 8.91 0.21
CA GLN A 224 10.36 9.86 -0.02
C GLN A 224 11.37 9.41 -1.08
N ARG A 225 11.54 8.09 -1.27
CA ARG A 225 12.50 7.52 -2.21
C ARG A 225 11.98 7.42 -3.64
N ILE A 226 10.71 7.73 -3.88
CA ILE A 226 10.10 7.67 -5.20
C ILE A 226 10.67 8.80 -6.07
N SER A 227 11.40 8.39 -7.11
CA SER A 227 11.94 9.27 -8.15
C SER A 227 11.46 8.90 -9.55
N ALA A 228 10.60 7.88 -9.67
CA ALA A 228 10.03 7.47 -10.94
C ALA A 228 9.20 8.63 -11.54
N PRO A 229 9.29 8.87 -12.86
CA PRO A 229 8.71 10.05 -13.47
C PRO A 229 7.19 9.99 -13.56
N ASN A 230 6.53 11.15 -13.59
CA ASN A 230 5.07 11.29 -13.65
C ASN A 230 4.34 10.56 -12.50
N VAL A 231 4.97 10.48 -11.33
CA VAL A 231 4.34 9.94 -10.11
C VAL A 231 3.93 11.09 -9.20
N THR A 232 2.66 11.11 -8.81
CA THR A 232 2.15 11.94 -7.73
C THR A 232 1.96 11.09 -6.49
N SER A 233 2.65 11.43 -5.42
CA SER A 233 2.61 10.76 -4.12
C SER A 233 1.83 11.60 -3.12
N VAL A 234 0.90 11.00 -2.38
CA VAL A 234 0.13 11.63 -1.30
C VAL A 234 0.26 10.79 -0.03
N ALA A 235 0.73 11.41 1.03
CA ALA A 235 0.93 10.81 2.35
C ALA A 235 0.00 11.44 3.38
N CYS A 236 -0.67 10.61 4.20
CA CYS A 236 -1.58 11.10 5.23
C CYS A 236 -0.89 11.68 6.48
N SER A 237 0.38 11.37 6.69
CA SER A 237 1.14 11.77 7.88
C SER A 237 2.62 12.01 7.57
N GLN A 238 3.25 12.94 8.29
CA GLN A 238 4.67 13.24 8.19
C GLN A 238 5.54 12.32 9.08
N LYS A 239 6.87 12.45 8.96
CA LYS A 239 7.82 11.76 9.84
C LYS A 239 7.55 12.09 11.31
N GLY A 240 7.60 11.08 12.17
CA GLY A 240 7.28 11.22 13.60
C GLY A 240 5.79 11.36 13.94
N GLN A 241 4.89 11.43 12.95
CA GLN A 241 3.45 11.52 13.17
C GLN A 241 2.75 10.17 12.99
N GLN A 242 1.63 10.00 13.69
CA GLN A 242 0.73 8.86 13.55
C GLN A 242 -0.35 9.16 12.51
N SER A 243 -0.93 8.12 11.91
CA SER A 243 -2.27 8.23 11.31
C SER A 243 -3.27 7.63 12.30
N LEU A 244 -4.39 8.33 12.51
CA LEU A 244 -5.36 8.00 13.55
C LEU A 244 -6.67 7.48 12.97
N SER A 245 -7.24 6.52 13.69
CA SER A 245 -8.57 5.99 13.41
C SER A 245 -9.67 7.01 13.71
N HIS A 246 -10.82 6.84 13.09
CA HIS A 246 -12.03 7.63 13.29
C HIS A 246 -13.27 6.73 13.37
N LYS A 247 -14.39 7.32 13.81
CA LYS A 247 -15.72 6.69 13.95
C LYS A 247 -15.69 5.38 14.73
N SER A 248 -15.92 5.46 16.04
CA SER A 248 -15.86 4.29 16.92
C SER A 248 -17.24 3.68 17.10
N ASP A 249 -17.31 2.37 16.94
CA ASP A 249 -18.55 1.60 17.03
C ASP A 249 -18.60 0.78 18.32
N GLY A 250 -19.66 0.99 19.10
CA GLY A 250 -19.84 0.32 20.39
C GLY A 250 -20.25 -1.14 20.27
N GLU A 251 -20.93 -1.54 19.19
CA GLU A 251 -21.39 -2.92 18.98
C GLU A 251 -20.25 -3.80 18.45
N LEU A 252 -19.41 -3.26 17.57
CA LEU A 252 -18.20 -3.89 17.04
C LEU A 252 -17.02 -3.81 18.01
N GLY A 253 -17.01 -2.80 18.89
CA GLY A 253 -15.92 -2.53 19.85
C GLY A 253 -14.63 -2.05 19.19
N LEU A 254 -14.74 -1.34 18.06
CA LEU A 254 -13.64 -1.00 17.16
C LEU A 254 -13.82 0.39 16.52
N SER A 255 -12.77 0.93 15.92
CA SER A 255 -12.87 2.05 14.97
C SER A 255 -13.17 1.54 13.56
N LEU A 256 -14.05 2.24 12.84
CA LEU A 256 -14.59 1.83 11.55
C LEU A 256 -13.77 2.30 10.35
N ILE A 257 -13.07 3.42 10.48
CA ILE A 257 -12.37 4.08 9.37
C ILE A 257 -11.14 4.84 9.88
N ASP A 258 -10.24 5.30 9.01
CA ASP A 258 -9.16 6.24 9.38
C ASP A 258 -9.50 7.68 9.00
N ARG A 259 -8.97 8.66 9.74
CA ARG A 259 -9.35 10.08 9.60
C ARG A 259 -9.07 10.66 8.23
N PHE A 260 -7.89 10.40 7.67
CA PHE A 260 -7.51 10.91 6.34
C PHE A 260 -8.40 10.29 5.25
N THR A 261 -8.61 8.98 5.31
CA THR A 261 -9.53 8.30 4.41
C THR A 261 -10.96 8.80 4.55
N TYR A 262 -11.45 9.03 5.77
CA TYR A 262 -12.77 9.62 5.98
C TYR A 262 -12.91 10.98 5.30
N GLN A 263 -11.94 11.88 5.52
CA GLN A 263 -11.88 13.19 4.87
C GLN A 263 -11.84 13.08 3.33
N THR A 264 -11.02 12.16 2.80
CA THR A 264 -10.92 11.91 1.35
C THR A 264 -12.28 11.50 0.78
N LEU A 265 -12.92 10.51 1.40
CA LEU A 265 -14.22 10.00 0.97
C LEU A 265 -15.33 11.06 1.11
N ALA A 266 -15.27 11.92 2.12
CA ALA A 266 -16.23 13.00 2.31
C ALA A 266 -16.21 13.98 1.15
N PHE A 267 -15.03 14.28 0.59
CA PHE A 267 -14.90 15.07 -0.64
C PHE A 267 -15.56 14.35 -1.82
N PHE A 268 -15.28 13.06 -2.00
CA PHE A 268 -15.82 12.30 -3.12
C PHE A 268 -17.34 12.11 -3.03
N GLU A 269 -17.96 12.20 -1.86
CA GLU A 269 -19.40 11.94 -1.69
C GLU A 269 -20.30 12.76 -2.64
N ARG A 270 -19.89 13.98 -3.01
CA ARG A 270 -20.65 14.86 -3.91
C ARG A 270 -20.08 14.93 -5.32
N MET A 271 -19.11 14.07 -5.64
CA MET A 271 -18.42 14.04 -6.92
C MET A 271 -19.03 12.98 -7.85
N ASP A 272 -19.36 13.39 -9.07
CA ASP A 272 -19.73 12.50 -10.18
C ASP A 272 -18.64 12.46 -11.26
N ILE A 273 -18.83 11.60 -12.27
CA ILE A 273 -17.88 11.37 -13.38
C ILE A 273 -17.65 12.60 -14.26
N SER A 274 -18.59 13.55 -14.29
CA SER A 274 -18.50 14.79 -15.07
C SER A 274 -17.74 15.90 -14.33
N SER A 275 -17.42 15.68 -13.04
CA SER A 275 -16.72 16.65 -12.21
C SER A 275 -15.38 17.09 -12.81
N THR A 276 -15.11 18.39 -12.71
CA THR A 276 -13.84 19.00 -13.09
C THR A 276 -12.90 19.23 -11.90
N ALA A 277 -13.25 18.69 -10.73
CA ALA A 277 -12.46 18.84 -9.51
C ALA A 277 -11.04 18.30 -9.67
N THR A 278 -10.10 19.01 -9.07
CA THR A 278 -8.66 18.78 -9.19
C THR A 278 -8.07 18.22 -7.88
N LEU A 279 -6.82 17.77 -7.92
CA LEU A 279 -6.09 17.42 -6.70
C LEU A 279 -5.96 18.63 -5.76
N ASP A 280 -5.79 19.85 -6.28
CA ASP A 280 -5.75 21.08 -5.48
C ASP A 280 -7.07 21.29 -4.72
N ASP A 281 -8.21 21.02 -5.36
CA ASP A 281 -9.52 21.13 -4.71
C ASP A 281 -9.68 20.12 -3.55
N LEU A 282 -9.23 18.88 -3.75
CA LEU A 282 -9.20 17.86 -2.70
C LEU A 282 -8.28 18.27 -1.54
N PHE A 283 -7.05 18.67 -1.85
CA PHE A 283 -6.03 19.03 -0.86
C PHE A 283 -6.46 20.22 0.00
N ARG A 284 -7.22 21.17 -0.56
CA ARG A 284 -7.79 22.30 0.20
C ARG A 284 -8.81 21.90 1.27
N THR A 285 -9.28 20.65 1.24
CA THR A 285 -10.18 20.11 2.28
C THR A 285 -9.43 19.39 3.40
N TYR A 286 -8.14 19.14 3.22
CA TYR A 286 -7.33 18.51 4.26
C TYR A 286 -6.88 19.54 5.29
N SER A 287 -7.01 19.18 6.56
CA SER A 287 -6.52 19.99 7.67
C SER A 287 -6.14 19.12 8.86
N TYR A 288 -5.16 19.59 9.62
CA TYR A 288 -4.68 18.97 10.86
C TYR A 288 -5.82 18.82 11.87
N ASP A 289 -6.74 19.80 11.97
CA ASP A 289 -7.88 19.74 12.89
C ASP A 289 -8.82 18.54 12.63
N LEU A 290 -8.91 18.08 11.39
CA LEU A 290 -9.76 16.95 11.01
C LEU A 290 -9.00 15.63 11.04
N MET A 291 -7.72 15.67 10.64
CA MET A 291 -6.90 14.49 10.43
C MET A 291 -6.05 14.10 11.65
N GLU A 292 -5.72 15.06 12.50
CA GLU A 292 -4.74 14.97 13.61
C GLU A 292 -3.32 14.56 13.14
N SER A 293 -3.05 14.78 11.85
CA SER A 293 -1.77 14.58 11.18
C SER A 293 -1.64 15.57 10.04
N HIS A 294 -0.40 15.88 9.66
CA HIS A 294 -0.12 16.73 8.51
C HIS A 294 -0.02 15.84 7.27
N PHE A 295 -0.88 16.09 6.29
CA PHE A 295 -0.75 15.45 4.98
C PHE A 295 0.43 16.07 4.21
N SER A 296 0.98 15.33 3.26
CA SER A 296 1.95 15.90 2.33
C SER A 296 1.80 15.27 0.95
N TYR A 297 2.28 15.97 -0.09
CA TYR A 297 2.30 15.43 -1.44
C TYR A 297 3.60 15.75 -2.19
N ARG A 298 3.92 14.97 -3.22
CA ARG A 298 5.04 15.24 -4.14
C ARG A 298 4.69 14.82 -5.53
N MET A 299 5.09 15.64 -6.50
CA MET A 299 4.95 15.36 -7.91
C MET A 299 6.34 15.18 -8.51
N ALA A 300 6.74 13.93 -8.78
CA ALA A 300 8.08 13.58 -9.26
C ALA A 300 8.17 13.66 -10.79
N ASP A 301 9.13 14.45 -11.29
CA ASP A 301 9.43 14.66 -12.72
C ASP A 301 8.17 14.85 -13.58
N THR A 302 7.38 15.86 -13.23
CA THR A 302 6.20 16.29 -13.98
C THR A 302 6.16 17.81 -14.05
N ALA A 303 5.64 18.33 -15.17
CA ALA A 303 5.42 19.76 -15.37
C ALA A 303 4.05 20.24 -14.84
N ARG A 304 3.21 19.31 -14.36
CA ARG A 304 1.88 19.61 -13.81
C ARG A 304 1.99 19.98 -12.34
N THR A 305 1.06 20.81 -11.90
CA THR A 305 0.78 21.10 -10.49
C THR A 305 -0.51 20.40 -10.07
N PRO A 306 -0.85 20.33 -8.76
CA PRO A 306 -2.12 19.73 -8.31
C PRO A 306 -3.36 20.35 -8.97
N ARG A 307 -3.31 21.62 -9.38
CA ARG A 307 -4.40 22.32 -10.09
C ARG A 307 -4.62 21.83 -11.51
N ASP A 308 -3.58 21.26 -12.11
CA ASP A 308 -3.66 20.77 -13.48
C ASP A 308 -4.26 19.36 -13.53
N VAL A 309 -4.21 18.61 -12.42
CA VAL A 309 -4.59 17.19 -12.34
C VAL A 309 -6.02 17.03 -11.88
N ARG A 310 -6.90 16.52 -12.77
CA ARG A 310 -8.28 16.21 -12.41
C ARG A 310 -8.35 14.91 -11.61
N LEU A 311 -9.22 14.84 -10.62
CA LEU A 311 -9.46 13.58 -9.88
C LEU A 311 -10.02 12.49 -10.80
N THR A 312 -10.84 12.85 -11.78
CA THR A 312 -11.33 11.93 -12.82
C THR A 312 -10.22 11.35 -13.69
N ASP A 313 -9.02 11.96 -13.74
CA ASP A 313 -7.88 11.40 -14.47
C ASP A 313 -7.39 10.09 -13.83
N PHE A 314 -7.71 9.82 -12.55
CA PHE A 314 -7.30 8.60 -11.84
C PHE A 314 -8.47 7.78 -11.29
N PHE A 315 -9.55 8.45 -10.84
CA PHE A 315 -10.69 7.78 -10.22
C PHE A 315 -11.85 7.52 -11.18
N GLY A 316 -11.91 8.21 -12.34
CA GLY A 316 -13.04 8.15 -13.26
C GLY A 316 -12.83 7.25 -14.47
N SER A 317 -13.91 6.88 -15.15
CA SER A 317 -13.82 6.21 -16.46
C SER A 317 -13.36 7.18 -17.56
N VAL A 318 -12.67 6.64 -18.56
CA VAL A 318 -12.30 7.41 -19.77
C VAL A 318 -13.42 7.43 -20.81
N ALA A 319 -14.29 6.41 -20.80
CA ALA A 319 -15.42 6.28 -21.70
C ALA A 319 -16.67 6.97 -21.13
N ASP A 320 -17.41 7.67 -22.00
CA ASP A 320 -18.70 8.30 -21.68
C ASP A 320 -19.78 7.20 -21.60
N VAL A 321 -19.71 6.40 -20.54
CA VAL A 321 -20.70 5.35 -20.27
C VAL A 321 -21.91 6.04 -19.67
N ARG A 322 -22.98 6.20 -20.47
CA ARG A 322 -24.31 6.48 -19.93
C ARG A 322 -24.69 5.34 -18.98
N THR A 323 -24.83 5.69 -17.72
CA THR A 323 -25.05 4.76 -16.64
C THR A 323 -26.55 4.43 -16.54
N ASP A 324 -27.10 3.71 -17.52
CA ASP A 324 -28.49 3.21 -17.46
C ASP A 324 -28.63 1.93 -16.61
N SER A 325 -27.63 1.61 -15.78
CA SER A 325 -27.81 0.64 -14.71
C SER A 325 -28.44 1.35 -13.52
N ASP A 326 -29.57 0.86 -13.02
CA ASP A 326 -30.06 1.17 -11.67
C ASP A 326 -28.97 0.76 -10.66
N ARG A 327 -28.05 1.68 -10.33
CA ARG A 327 -26.90 1.44 -9.45
C ARG A 327 -27.35 1.48 -8.00
N GLY A 328 -26.88 0.52 -7.21
CA GLY A 328 -27.37 0.23 -5.86
C GLY A 328 -27.07 1.33 -4.82
N PRO A 329 -27.46 1.11 -3.55
CA PRO A 329 -27.39 2.12 -2.47
C PRO A 329 -25.97 2.56 -2.07
N GLN A 330 -24.92 1.92 -2.60
CA GLN A 330 -23.50 2.17 -2.31
C GLN A 330 -22.93 3.42 -2.97
N ASP A 331 -23.73 4.12 -3.77
CA ASP A 331 -23.31 5.36 -4.42
C ASP A 331 -23.17 6.56 -3.47
N ALA A 332 -23.69 6.48 -2.24
CA ALA A 332 -23.47 7.49 -1.19
C ALA A 332 -22.90 6.81 0.06
N MET A 333 -21.60 7.03 0.31
CA MET A 333 -20.84 6.33 1.33
C MET A 333 -21.15 6.78 2.76
N TYR A 334 -21.79 7.94 2.94
CA TYR A 334 -22.05 8.53 4.25
C TYR A 334 -23.51 8.95 4.45
N HIS A 335 -24.46 8.20 3.89
CA HIS A 335 -25.90 8.44 4.06
C HIS A 335 -26.26 8.85 5.49
N GLY A 336 -26.70 10.10 5.66
CA GLY A 336 -27.20 10.62 6.93
C GLY A 336 -26.13 10.99 7.97
N ASP A 337 -24.83 11.00 7.67
CA ASP A 337 -23.81 11.48 8.61
C ASP A 337 -23.96 13.00 8.85
N PRO A 338 -24.36 13.44 10.06
CA PRO A 338 -24.56 14.87 10.34
C PRO A 338 -23.25 15.65 10.31
N GLN A 339 -22.10 14.98 10.40
CA GLN A 339 -20.78 15.62 10.41
C GLN A 339 -20.23 15.87 9.01
N LEU A 340 -20.79 15.26 7.95
CA LEU A 340 -20.28 15.38 6.58
C LEU A 340 -20.13 16.84 6.12
N GLY A 341 -21.05 17.71 6.53
CA GLY A 341 -21.00 19.15 6.23
C GLY A 341 -19.71 19.83 6.70
N ARG A 342 -19.11 19.36 7.80
CA ARG A 342 -17.85 19.89 8.36
C ARG A 342 -16.64 19.53 7.50
N TYR A 343 -16.64 18.35 6.90
CA TYR A 343 -15.53 17.82 6.09
C TYR A 343 -15.63 18.27 4.62
N THR A 344 -16.78 18.80 4.22
CA THR A 344 -17.05 19.31 2.86
C THR A 344 -17.04 20.83 2.75
N ALA A 345 -17.05 21.56 3.87
CA ALA A 345 -17.07 23.00 3.90
C ALA A 345 -15.70 23.54 4.34
N GLY A 346 -15.06 24.37 3.49
CA GLY A 346 -13.74 24.95 3.72
C GLY A 346 -13.65 26.00 4.83
N TYR A 347 -14.44 25.86 5.90
CA TYR A 347 -14.50 26.78 7.04
C TYR A 347 -13.37 26.57 8.06
N LEU A 348 -12.57 25.52 7.92
CA LEU A 348 -11.41 25.29 8.79
C LEU A 348 -10.19 25.98 8.20
N GLN A 349 -9.31 26.45 9.07
CA GLN A 349 -8.05 27.09 8.69
C GLN A 349 -7.29 26.11 7.79
N GLN A 350 -7.20 26.44 6.50
CA GLN A 350 -6.59 25.56 5.51
C GLN A 350 -5.09 25.47 5.81
N ASP A 351 -4.59 24.26 6.02
CA ASP A 351 -3.16 24.07 6.03
C ASP A 351 -2.64 24.31 4.60
N PRO A 352 -1.52 25.04 4.45
CA PRO A 352 -0.90 25.15 3.14
C PRO A 352 -0.62 23.73 2.64
N ALA A 353 -0.80 23.50 1.33
CA ALA A 353 -0.50 22.20 0.75
C ALA A 353 1.02 21.94 0.91
N GLU A 354 1.40 21.18 1.93
CA GLU A 354 2.78 20.89 2.24
C GLU A 354 3.33 19.93 1.18
N GLN A 355 4.34 20.41 0.46
CA GLN A 355 5.21 19.54 -0.32
C GLN A 355 5.86 18.55 0.66
N LEU A 356 6.03 17.27 0.27
CA LEU A 356 6.73 16.26 1.08
C LEU A 356 7.96 16.89 1.72
N ASP A 357 8.02 16.77 3.05
CA ASP A 357 8.96 17.47 3.93
C ASP A 357 10.34 17.64 3.26
N GLU A 358 10.72 18.89 2.99
CA GLU A 358 11.97 19.23 2.32
C GLU A 358 13.17 18.70 3.10
N ASP A 359 13.09 18.57 4.43
CA ASP A 359 14.15 17.98 5.25
C ASP A 359 14.29 16.48 4.98
N LEU A 360 13.18 15.76 4.70
CA LEU A 360 13.23 14.36 4.24
C LEU A 360 13.88 14.25 2.86
N LEU A 361 13.69 15.24 1.99
CA LEU A 361 14.32 15.28 0.67
C LEU A 361 15.80 15.67 0.76
N GLN A 362 16.16 16.56 1.69
CA GLN A 362 17.51 17.07 1.91
C GLN A 362 18.38 16.19 2.79
N ALA A 363 17.83 15.18 3.45
CA ALA A 363 18.55 14.20 4.27
C ALA A 363 19.48 13.28 3.45
N ARG A 364 20.32 13.84 2.58
CA ARG A 364 21.61 13.29 2.09
C ARG A 364 22.59 14.39 1.68
N PRO A 365 23.81 14.39 2.24
CA PRO A 365 25.03 14.68 1.50
C PRO A 365 25.54 13.43 0.78
N ALA A 366 26.15 13.64 -0.39
CA ALA A 366 26.65 12.63 -1.33
C ALA A 366 27.97 11.93 -0.91
N ASP A 367 28.18 11.62 0.37
CA ASP A 367 29.48 11.11 0.89
C ASP A 367 29.48 9.63 1.30
N GLN A 368 28.72 8.76 0.61
CA GLN A 368 28.93 7.31 0.68
C GLN A 368 29.00 6.61 -0.69
N ALA A 369 29.32 7.36 -1.75
CA ALA A 369 29.82 6.79 -3.01
C ALA A 369 31.32 6.45 -2.89
N GLY A 370 31.68 5.64 -1.89
CA GLY A 370 33.08 5.42 -1.51
C GLY A 370 33.31 4.19 -0.64
N LEU A 371 32.57 3.10 -0.87
CA LEU A 371 32.98 1.78 -0.38
C LEU A 371 32.85 0.79 -1.53
N GLY A 372 33.99 0.44 -2.14
CA GLY A 372 34.10 -0.71 -3.03
C GLY A 372 33.69 -2.00 -2.30
N PRO A 373 33.53 -3.12 -3.03
CA PRO A 373 32.95 -4.34 -2.49
C PRO A 373 33.81 -4.86 -1.33
N GLN A 374 33.36 -4.64 -0.09
CA GLN A 374 33.94 -5.32 1.05
C GLN A 374 33.45 -6.76 1.02
N LEU A 375 34.37 -7.66 0.65
CA LEU A 375 34.26 -9.10 0.87
C LEU A 375 33.83 -9.35 2.32
N VAL A 376 32.60 -9.83 2.47
CA VAL A 376 32.07 -10.32 3.75
C VAL A 376 32.98 -11.45 4.22
N ARG A 377 33.72 -11.23 5.31
CA ARG A 377 34.40 -12.31 6.04
C ARG A 377 33.35 -13.07 6.85
N PRO A 378 33.37 -14.42 6.86
CA PRO A 378 32.44 -15.19 7.66
C PRO A 378 32.72 -14.98 9.15
N ALA A 379 31.65 -14.84 9.93
CA ALA A 379 31.70 -14.71 11.38
C ALA A 379 32.29 -15.98 12.04
N PRO A 380 33.04 -15.85 13.15
CA PRO A 380 33.51 -17.01 13.92
C PRO A 380 32.34 -17.66 14.67
N PRO A 381 32.41 -18.98 14.96
CA PRO A 381 31.31 -19.70 15.58
C PRO A 381 31.10 -19.26 17.04
N ALA A 382 29.83 -19.20 17.45
CA ALA A 382 29.41 -18.80 18.79
C ALA A 382 29.89 -19.80 19.86
N VAL A 383 30.51 -19.28 20.92
CA VAL A 383 30.86 -20.04 22.13
C VAL A 383 29.74 -19.88 23.15
N ALA A 384 29.21 -21.00 23.65
CA ALA A 384 28.16 -21.02 24.66
C ALA A 384 28.64 -20.50 26.04
N PRO A 385 27.81 -19.79 26.83
CA PRO A 385 28.23 -19.25 28.11
C PRO A 385 28.21 -20.31 29.23
N ASN A 386 29.36 -20.52 29.86
CA ASN A 386 29.50 -21.22 31.14
C ASN A 386 29.15 -20.29 32.30
N TRP A 387 28.16 -20.68 33.11
CA TRP A 387 27.79 -20.01 34.35
C TRP A 387 28.63 -20.55 35.50
N HIS A 388 29.73 -19.90 35.89
CA HIS A 388 30.31 -20.10 37.22
C HIS A 388 30.94 -18.81 37.76
N LEU A 389 30.40 -18.39 38.90
CA LEU A 389 30.95 -17.55 39.97
C LEU A 389 31.81 -16.32 39.60
N ARG A 390 31.34 -15.15 40.04
CA ARG A 390 32.09 -14.35 41.05
C ARG A 390 31.16 -13.38 41.78
N ALA A 391 31.06 -13.58 43.09
CA ALA A 391 30.54 -12.63 44.05
C ALA A 391 31.60 -11.55 44.35
N SER A 392 31.18 -10.29 44.49
CA SER A 392 31.87 -9.28 45.31
C SER A 392 30.94 -8.08 45.56
N LEU A 393 30.35 -8.09 46.75
CA LEU A 393 30.24 -6.98 47.70
C LEU A 393 29.76 -5.60 47.19
N SER A 394 28.52 -5.27 47.56
CA SER A 394 28.24 -3.96 48.17
C SER A 394 27.21 -4.15 49.29
N SER A 395 27.61 -3.67 50.47
CA SER A 395 26.89 -3.76 51.74
C SER A 395 25.92 -2.59 51.86
N GLY A 396 24.68 -2.84 52.30
CA GLY A 396 23.70 -1.77 52.52
C GLY A 396 22.34 -2.27 53.02
N VAL A 397 22.32 -2.73 54.27
CA VAL A 397 21.20 -2.90 55.22
C VAL A 397 19.83 -2.35 54.78
N VAL A 398 18.80 -3.21 54.74
CA VAL A 398 17.57 -3.13 55.59
C VAL A 398 16.93 -4.53 55.65
N ALA A 399 16.80 -5.04 56.87
CA ALA A 399 16.05 -6.25 57.20
C ALA A 399 14.59 -5.91 57.57
N LEU A 400 13.69 -6.86 57.27
CA LEU A 400 12.45 -7.27 57.96
C LEU A 400 11.24 -7.35 57.03
N GLY A 401 10.64 -8.54 56.98
CA GLY A 401 9.21 -8.70 56.66
C GLY A 401 8.87 -9.86 55.72
N ALA A 402 9.00 -11.10 56.17
CA ALA A 402 8.27 -12.22 55.59
C ALA A 402 7.75 -13.12 56.70
N LEU A 403 6.43 -13.16 56.91
CA LEU A 403 5.73 -14.37 57.36
C LEU A 403 4.21 -14.21 57.20
N LEU A 404 3.59 -15.33 56.80
CA LEU A 404 2.15 -15.66 56.78
C LEU A 404 1.34 -15.18 55.56
N VAL A 405 0.99 -16.11 54.67
CA VAL A 405 -0.34 -16.75 54.67
C VAL A 405 -0.23 -18.12 53.99
N ALA A 406 -0.53 -19.17 54.76
CA ALA A 406 -0.76 -20.52 54.27
C ALA A 406 -2.27 -20.77 54.10
N CYS A 407 -2.57 -21.56 53.08
CA CYS A 407 -3.81 -22.22 52.67
C CYS A 407 -4.96 -22.29 53.69
N VAL A 408 -6.14 -21.86 53.26
CA VAL A 408 -7.43 -22.38 53.75
C VAL A 408 -8.01 -23.27 52.65
N TRP A 409 -8.14 -24.55 52.98
CA TRP A 409 -8.93 -25.54 52.26
C TRP A 409 -10.08 -25.90 53.19
N LEU A 410 -11.33 -25.66 52.80
CA LEU A 410 -12.51 -26.33 53.36
C LEU A 410 -13.75 -25.95 52.53
N GLY A 411 -14.47 -26.97 52.05
CA GLY A 411 -15.91 -26.91 51.88
C GLY A 411 -16.45 -27.34 50.52
N GLY A 412 -17.12 -28.51 50.48
CA GLY A 412 -18.24 -28.71 49.56
C GLY A 412 -18.47 -30.14 49.05
N ALA A 413 -19.01 -31.04 49.89
CA ALA A 413 -19.84 -32.16 49.44
C ALA A 413 -20.73 -32.68 50.59
N ALA A 414 -21.99 -32.21 50.60
CA ALA A 414 -23.20 -32.94 51.01
C ALA A 414 -24.41 -32.05 50.69
#